data_AF-A0A1M5NQ94-F1
#
_entry.id   AF-A0A1M5NQ94-F1
#
_cell.length_a   1.000
_cell.length_b   1.000
_cell.length_c   1.000
_cell.angle_alpha   90.00
_cell.angle_beta   90.00
_cell.angle_gamma   90.00
#
_symmetry.space_group_name_H-M   'P 1'
#
loop_
_entity.id
_entity.type
_entity.pdbx_description
1 polymer ?
#
loop_
_entity_poly.entity_id
_entity_poly.type
_entity_poly.pdbx_seq_one_letter_code
_entity_poly.pdbx_strand_id
1 'polypeptide(L)'
;MSEGSKLVVNKENVLQAAAAFQAEADRMADVVDIHAGKMRFDAVFGDPASADMSSALQARLQSDQDSHISRARQYVAELRSAASQLQKVAKDYGYTDEQIAEALSKGVSSV
;
A
#
# COMPACT_ATOMS: atom_id res chain seq x y z
N MET A 1 -23.24 1.48 13.89
CA MET A 1 -22.64 1.05 12.61
C MET A 1 -22.09 2.32 11.96
N SER A 2 -20.78 2.45 11.76
CA SER A 2 -20.23 3.65 11.14
C SER A 2 -20.61 3.62 9.66
N GLU A 3 -21.38 4.60 9.18
CA GLU A 3 -21.54 4.82 7.75
C GLU A 3 -20.14 5.01 7.16
N GLY A 4 -19.75 4.15 6.23
CA GLY A 4 -18.52 4.36 5.46
C GLY A 4 -18.67 5.67 4.70
N SER A 5 -17.77 6.63 4.94
CA SER A 5 -17.72 7.87 4.18
C SER A 5 -17.69 7.55 2.69
N LYS A 6 -18.79 7.84 2.00
CA LYS A 6 -18.95 7.57 0.57
C LYS A 6 -18.13 8.63 -0.18
N LEU A 7 -16.93 8.27 -0.61
CA LEU A 7 -16.12 9.15 -1.45
C LEU A 7 -16.83 9.30 -2.80
N VAL A 8 -17.41 10.48 -3.04
CA VAL A 8 -18.00 10.82 -4.33
C VAL A 8 -16.91 11.41 -5.22
N VAL A 9 -16.46 10.64 -6.20
CA VAL A 9 -15.48 11.09 -7.18
C VAL A 9 -16.21 11.70 -8.38
N ASN A 10 -15.76 12.88 -8.81
CA ASN A 10 -16.26 13.59 -9.98
C ASN A 10 -15.08 14.18 -10.78
N LYS A 11 -15.38 14.86 -11.89
CA LYS A 11 -14.35 15.46 -12.75
C LYS A 11 -13.41 16.42 -12.02
N GLU A 12 -13.91 17.17 -11.05
CA GLU A 12 -13.13 18.20 -10.35
C GLU A 12 -12.14 17.60 -9.35
N ASN A 13 -12.47 16.45 -8.75
CA ASN A 13 -11.67 15.85 -7.68
C ASN A 13 -10.96 14.54 -8.07
N VAL A 14 -11.21 13.97 -9.26
CA VAL A 14 -10.66 12.67 -9.67
C VAL A 14 -9.13 12.62 -9.63
N LEU A 15 -8.45 13.68 -10.08
CA LEU A 15 -7.00 13.75 -10.08
C LEU A 15 -6.44 13.88 -8.67
N GLN A 16 -7.11 14.66 -7.82
CA GLN A 16 -6.72 14.79 -6.41
C GLN A 16 -6.88 13.45 -5.67
N ALA A 17 -7.99 12.74 -5.91
CA ALA A 17 -8.21 11.42 -5.35
C ALA A 17 -7.15 10.42 -5.83
N ALA A 18 -6.85 10.40 -7.14
CA ALA A 18 -5.81 9.53 -7.71
C ALA A 18 -4.44 9.80 -7.07
N ALA A 19 -4.06 11.08 -6.94
CA ALA A 19 -2.81 11.49 -6.30
C ALA A 19 -2.76 11.08 -4.82
N ALA A 20 -3.85 11.23 -4.08
CA ALA A 20 -3.92 10.83 -2.67
C ALA A 20 -3.74 9.32 -2.48
N PHE A 21 -4.41 8.49 -3.29
CA PHE A 21 -4.23 7.04 -3.25
C PHE A 21 -2.80 6.62 -3.62
N GLN A 22 -2.19 7.29 -4.60
CA GLN A 22 -0.82 7.00 -5.00
C GLN A 22 0.19 7.39 -3.91
N ALA A 23 0.07 8.59 -3.34
CA ALA A 23 0.93 9.06 -2.25
C ALA A 23 0.83 8.14 -1.02
N GLU A 24 -0.38 7.68 -0.68
CA GLU A 24 -0.57 6.73 0.42
C GLU A 24 0.01 5.35 0.10
N ALA A 25 -0.10 4.89 -1.14
CA ALA A 25 0.52 3.64 -1.57
C ALA A 25 2.05 3.70 -1.45
N ASP A 26 2.66 4.82 -1.84
CA ASP A 26 4.11 4.99 -1.80
C ASP A 26 4.60 5.13 -0.35
N ARG A 27 3.92 5.93 0.48
CA ARG A 27 4.18 6.01 1.93
C ARG A 27 4.10 4.64 2.59
N MET A 28 3.07 3.85 2.28
CA MET A 28 2.89 2.52 2.86
C MET A 28 3.93 1.53 2.32
N ALA A 29 4.30 1.62 1.05
CA ALA A 29 5.36 0.80 0.47
C ALA A 29 6.69 1.05 1.21
N ASP A 30 7.05 2.31 1.45
CA ASP A 30 8.26 2.68 2.19
C ASP A 30 8.25 2.10 3.61
N VAL A 31 7.11 2.21 4.31
CA VAL A 31 6.94 1.61 5.65
C VAL A 31 7.11 0.09 5.58
N VAL A 32 6.48 -0.58 4.62
CA VAL A 32 6.60 -2.03 4.47
C VAL A 32 8.05 -2.42 4.21
N ASP A 33 8.76 -1.72 3.33
CA ASP A 33 10.15 -2.04 2.99
C ASP A 33 11.11 -1.79 4.16
N ILE A 34 10.93 -0.70 4.91
CA ILE A 34 11.72 -0.39 6.12
C ILE A 34 11.53 -1.47 7.20
N HIS A 35 10.31 -1.97 7.35
CA HIS A 35 9.97 -2.89 8.44
C HIS A 35 10.09 -4.37 8.06
N ALA A 36 9.99 -4.73 6.77
CA ALA A 36 10.08 -6.11 6.30
C ALA A 36 11.38 -6.79 6.75
N GLY A 37 12.51 -6.09 6.62
CA GLY A 37 13.81 -6.60 7.09
C GLY A 37 13.93 -6.75 8.61
N LYS A 38 13.14 -5.98 9.36
CA LYS A 38 13.12 -5.99 10.85
C LYS A 38 12.16 -7.03 11.42
N MET A 39 11.26 -7.58 10.62
CA MET A 39 10.28 -8.58 11.03
C MET A 39 10.85 -10.01 11.00
N ARG A 40 12.17 -10.17 11.25
CA ARG A 40 12.82 -11.49 11.34
C ARG A 40 12.89 -11.89 12.80
N PHE A 41 12.55 -13.14 13.09
CA PHE A 41 12.63 -13.67 14.46
C PHE A 41 13.60 -14.84 14.49
N ASP A 42 14.74 -14.63 15.13
CA ASP A 42 15.78 -15.66 15.26
C ASP A 42 15.57 -16.46 16.57
N ALA A 43 15.95 -17.73 16.59
CA ALA A 43 15.88 -18.56 17.80
C ALA A 43 16.87 -18.03 18.86
N VAL A 44 16.40 -17.83 20.10
CA VAL A 44 17.17 -17.10 21.12
C VAL A 44 17.96 -18.02 22.07
N PHE A 45 17.70 -19.34 22.11
CA PHE A 45 18.32 -20.19 23.15
C PHE A 45 18.81 -21.58 22.69
N GLY A 46 18.85 -21.89 21.39
CA GLY A 46 19.40 -23.17 20.89
C GLY A 46 18.64 -24.42 21.35
N ASP A 47 17.56 -24.24 22.10
CA ASP A 47 16.65 -25.29 22.53
C ASP A 47 15.57 -25.54 21.45
N PRO A 48 14.97 -26.74 21.43
CA PRO A 48 13.94 -27.08 20.45
C PRO A 48 12.72 -26.14 20.47
N ALA A 49 12.32 -25.63 21.65
CA ALA A 49 11.14 -24.78 21.74
C ALA A 49 11.38 -23.38 21.14
N SER A 50 12.57 -22.81 21.30
CA SER A 50 12.92 -21.54 20.63
C SER A 50 13.08 -21.70 19.11
N ALA A 51 13.49 -22.87 18.64
CA ALA A 51 13.53 -23.18 17.21
C ALA A 51 12.10 -23.29 16.62
N ASP A 52 11.20 -24.02 17.28
CA ASP A 52 9.81 -24.15 16.83
C ASP A 52 9.08 -22.79 16.84
N MET A 53 9.29 -22.00 17.89
CA MET A 53 8.67 -20.69 18.01
C MET A 53 9.20 -19.69 16.98
N SER A 54 10.50 -19.69 16.71
CA SER A 54 11.08 -18.82 15.66
C SER A 54 10.54 -19.21 14.28
N SER A 55 10.47 -20.49 13.95
CA SER A 55 9.87 -21.00 12.70
C SER A 55 8.41 -20.54 12.52
N ALA A 56 7.58 -20.72 13.55
CA ALA A 56 6.17 -20.33 13.49
C ALA A 56 5.97 -18.81 13.33
N LEU A 57 6.80 -18.00 14.01
CA LEU A 57 6.75 -16.54 13.89
C LEU A 57 7.28 -16.07 12.53
N GLN A 58 8.35 -16.68 12.03
CA GLN A 58 8.92 -16.41 10.71
C GLN A 58 7.88 -16.66 9.61
N ALA A 59 7.15 -17.79 9.69
CA ALA A 59 6.07 -18.14 8.78
C ALA A 59 4.99 -17.05 8.74
N ARG A 60 4.48 -16.69 9.91
CA ARG A 60 3.39 -15.72 10.05
C ARG A 60 3.78 -14.28 9.70
N LEU A 61 5.05 -13.91 9.89
CA LEU A 61 5.54 -12.56 9.62
C LEU A 61 5.95 -12.39 8.16
N GLN A 62 6.62 -13.38 7.56
CA GLN A 62 7.31 -13.19 6.28
C GLN A 62 6.94 -14.18 5.18
N SER A 63 6.97 -15.48 5.45
CA SER A 63 7.06 -16.48 4.37
C SER A 63 5.72 -17.08 3.95
N ASP A 64 4.70 -17.03 4.79
CA ASP A 64 3.36 -17.50 4.40
C ASP A 64 2.70 -16.54 3.40
N GLN A 65 1.87 -17.11 2.54
CA GLN A 65 1.07 -16.34 1.57
C GLN A 65 0.17 -15.31 2.26
N ASP A 66 -0.36 -15.64 3.44
CA ASP A 66 -1.15 -14.76 4.30
C ASP A 66 -0.33 -14.14 5.45
N SER A 67 0.99 -14.04 5.28
CA SER A 67 1.85 -13.38 6.26
C SER A 67 1.51 -11.89 6.39
N HIS A 68 1.95 -11.27 7.49
CA HIS A 68 1.73 -9.84 7.70
C HIS A 68 2.37 -8.98 6.60
N ILE A 69 3.56 -9.33 6.14
CA ILE A 69 4.21 -8.63 5.02
C ILE A 69 3.43 -8.82 3.73
N SER A 70 2.98 -10.05 3.43
CA SER A 70 2.19 -10.33 2.22
C SER A 70 0.89 -9.51 2.20
N ARG A 71 0.16 -9.46 3.31
CA ARG A 71 -1.04 -8.62 3.44
C ARG A 71 -0.74 -7.13 3.26
N ALA A 72 0.33 -6.63 3.88
CA ALA A 72 0.69 -5.22 3.75
C ALA A 72 1.04 -4.86 2.29
N ARG A 73 1.78 -5.71 1.60
CA ARG A 73 2.07 -5.56 0.16
C ARG A 73 0.80 -5.63 -0.70
N GLN A 74 -0.15 -6.48 -0.34
CA GLN A 74 -1.43 -6.55 -1.03
C GLN A 74 -2.22 -5.24 -0.88
N TYR A 75 -2.26 -4.64 0.32
CA TYR A 75 -2.88 -3.34 0.51
C TYR A 75 -2.22 -2.23 -0.32
N VAL A 76 -0.89 -2.21 -0.40
CA VAL A 76 -0.16 -1.29 -1.30
C VAL A 76 -0.60 -1.49 -2.76
N ALA A 77 -0.73 -2.75 -3.21
CA ALA A 77 -1.18 -3.05 -4.56
C ALA A 77 -2.63 -2.61 -4.81
N GLU A 78 -3.52 -2.78 -3.83
CA GLU A 78 -4.91 -2.32 -3.90
C GLU A 78 -5.00 -0.79 -4.01
N LEU A 79 -4.20 -0.05 -3.24
CA LEU A 79 -4.12 1.41 -3.32
C LEU A 79 -3.61 1.87 -4.70
N ARG A 80 -2.57 1.23 -5.24
CA ARG A 80 -2.08 1.52 -6.60
C ARG A 80 -3.11 1.21 -7.67
N SER A 81 -3.85 0.12 -7.50
CA SER A 81 -4.95 -0.24 -8.40
C SER A 81 -6.06 0.81 -8.38
N ALA A 82 -6.45 1.29 -7.19
CA ALA A 82 -7.43 2.37 -7.05
C ALA A 82 -6.96 3.66 -7.73
N ALA A 83 -5.70 4.07 -7.52
CA ALA A 83 -5.12 5.22 -8.21
C ALA A 83 -5.17 5.05 -9.74
N SER A 84 -4.79 3.89 -10.27
CA SER A 84 -4.84 3.59 -11.72
C SER A 84 -6.27 3.63 -12.28
N GLN A 85 -7.26 3.13 -11.54
CA GLN A 85 -8.66 3.19 -11.95
C GLN A 85 -9.15 4.64 -12.02
N LEU A 86 -8.78 5.49 -11.05
CA LEU A 86 -9.13 6.90 -11.06
C LEU A 86 -8.46 7.66 -12.22
N GLN A 87 -7.22 7.31 -12.58
CA GLN A 87 -6.56 7.86 -13.77
C GLN A 87 -7.33 7.51 -15.05
N LYS A 88 -7.85 6.28 -15.18
CA LYS A 88 -8.70 5.89 -16.33
C LYS A 88 -9.99 6.72 -16.37
N VAL A 89 -10.65 6.88 -15.23
CA VAL A 89 -11.85 7.74 -15.12
C VAL A 89 -11.53 9.20 -15.47
N ALA A 90 -10.35 9.70 -15.09
CA ALA A 90 -9.91 11.04 -15.49
C ALA A 90 -9.77 11.17 -17.01
N LYS A 91 -9.25 10.15 -17.70
CA LYS A 91 -9.21 10.13 -19.18
C LYS A 91 -10.61 10.19 -19.78
N ASP A 92 -11.57 9.47 -19.20
CA ASP A 92 -12.98 9.52 -19.64
C ASP A 92 -13.59 10.93 -19.46
N TYR A 93 -13.12 11.70 -18.50
CA TYR A 93 -13.48 13.10 -18.32
C TYR A 93 -12.73 14.09 -19.23
N GLY A 94 -11.77 13.61 -20.02
CA GLY A 94 -11.02 14.40 -20.99
C GLY A 94 -9.69 14.97 -20.48
N TYR A 95 -9.15 14.46 -19.38
CA TYR A 95 -7.78 14.80 -18.95
C TYR A 95 -6.74 14.15 -19.85
N THR A 96 -5.66 14.88 -20.17
CA THR A 96 -4.53 14.34 -20.93
C THR A 96 -3.56 13.57 -20.04
N ASP A 97 -2.70 12.75 -20.64
CA ASP A 97 -1.66 12.03 -19.93
C ASP A 97 -0.68 12.97 -19.22
N GLU A 98 -0.37 14.13 -19.81
CA GLU A 98 0.47 15.15 -19.19
C GLU A 98 -0.18 15.74 -17.94
N GLN A 99 -1.47 16.05 -17.99
CA GLN A 99 -2.21 16.60 -16.83
C GLN A 99 -2.30 15.57 -15.70
N ILE A 100 -2.47 14.29 -16.04
CA ILE A 100 -2.47 13.20 -15.06
C ILE A 100 -1.08 13.08 -14.43
N ALA A 101 -0.01 13.03 -15.23
CA ALA A 101 1.35 12.94 -14.71
C ALA A 101 1.74 14.14 -13.82
N GLU A 102 1.34 15.35 -14.21
CA GLU A 102 1.56 16.56 -13.41
C GLU A 102 0.84 16.48 -12.06
N ALA A 103 -0.43 16.04 -12.04
CA ALA A 103 -1.18 15.90 -10.79
C ALA A 103 -0.55 14.86 -9.84
N LEU A 104 -0.10 13.73 -10.37
CA LEU A 104 0.50 12.65 -9.56
C LEU A 104 1.87 13.05 -9.02
N SER A 105 2.68 13.78 -9.79
CA SER A 105 3.98 14.27 -9.33
C SER A 105 3.87 15.32 -8.22
N LYS A 106 2.86 16.21 -8.27
CA LYS A 106 2.61 17.20 -7.22
C LYS A 106 2.19 16.58 -5.88
N GLY A 107 1.50 15.44 -5.91
CA GLY A 107 1.11 14.71 -4.69
C GLY A 107 2.28 14.13 -3.91
N VAL A 108 3.44 13.92 -4.56
CA VAL A 108 4.66 13.36 -3.93
C VAL A 108 5.46 14.44 -3.19
N SER A 109 5.34 15.73 -3.57
CA SER A 109 6.12 16.83 -2.96
C SER A 109 5.52 17.43 -1.70
N SER A 110 4.31 17.03 -1.26
CA SER A 110 3.64 17.65 -0.10
C SER A 110 3.80 16.88 1.23
N VAL A 111 4.83 16.03 1.35
CA VAL A 111 5.08 15.23 2.56
C VAL A 111 6.49 15.49 3.09
#